data_AF-A0AAD8RJN2-F1
#
_entry.id   AF-A0AAD8RJN2-F1
#
_cell.length_a   1.000
_cell.length_b   1.000
_cell.length_c   1.000
_cell.angle_alpha   90.00
_cell.angle_beta   90.00
_cell.angle_gamma   90.00
#
_symmetry.space_group_name_H-M   'P 1'
#
loop_
_entity.id
_entity.type
_entity.pdbx_description
1 polymer ?
#
loop_
_entity_poly.entity_id
_entity_poly.type
_entity_poly.pdbx_seq_one_letter_code
_entity_poly.pdbx_strand_id
1 'polypeptide(L)'
;MDVGHFVVFKYDSHDDFSVKVFDETMCRRHYHSDEDAAKKKTIFSIEVMENGVWRIRWPVEVYGFIAARDTVDQNRNLLFNRTRNDPQMLTQQDPFLQLTGPCRPILLIDPVDFEIQLKVKGTTESEDETFMAQRFEYGHGFGQSGHLARRCWEGKFCTLKITSALLGCAVAATIISADVIEGSWPDDCGGRVVSCTAGIDADFVLLDSGDGPMHVDPDGHISLRRGVVCVEHDEILTVSVEAYSKDGVSAAARVEFRPKDSLTSIGTCNLGFCTVMFIVGWSLTATKFDLKYDGC
;
A
#
# COMPACT_ATOMS: atom_id res chain seq x y z
N MET A 1 2.29 14.31 0.92
CA MET A 1 1.59 13.60 -0.17
C MET A 1 1.42 12.15 0.28
N ASP A 2 0.19 11.75 0.61
CA ASP A 2 -0.08 10.49 1.34
C ASP A 2 -0.43 9.34 0.37
N VAL A 3 0.50 9.02 -0.53
CA VAL A 3 0.25 8.13 -1.68
C VAL A 3 -0.11 6.72 -1.22
N GLY A 4 -1.37 6.33 -1.44
CA GLY A 4 -1.93 5.07 -0.97
C GLY A 4 -1.43 3.85 -1.75
N HIS A 5 -0.43 3.16 -1.22
CA HIS A 5 0.11 1.92 -1.79
C HIS A 5 -0.41 0.66 -1.09
N PHE A 6 -0.58 -0.44 -1.83
CA PHE A 6 -0.93 -1.75 -1.28
C PHE A 6 -0.29 -2.92 -2.04
N VAL A 7 -0.18 -4.08 -1.38
CA VAL A 7 0.43 -5.31 -1.89
C VAL A 7 -0.59 -6.26 -2.50
N VAL A 8 -0.23 -6.86 -3.63
CA VAL A 8 -0.90 -7.94 -4.35
C VAL A 8 0.07 -9.10 -4.56
N PHE A 9 -0.46 -10.31 -4.74
CA PHE A 9 0.32 -11.52 -4.87
C PHE A 9 0.29 -12.03 -6.31
N LYS A 10 1.44 -12.48 -6.80
CA LYS A 10 1.55 -13.20 -8.06
C LYS A 10 2.20 -14.55 -7.80
N TYR A 11 1.37 -15.57 -7.79
CA TYR A 11 1.85 -16.95 -7.81
C TYR A 11 2.12 -17.39 -9.26
N ASP A 12 2.95 -18.42 -9.41
CA ASP A 12 3.18 -19.15 -10.66
C ASP A 12 3.20 -20.66 -10.34
N SER A 13 2.40 -21.44 -11.08
CA SER A 13 2.30 -22.92 -11.08
C SER A 13 1.80 -23.68 -9.81
N HIS A 14 0.52 -24.07 -9.87
CA HIS A 14 -0.14 -25.25 -9.24
C HIS A 14 -0.25 -25.42 -7.70
N ASP A 15 -1.37 -26.08 -7.35
CA ASP A 15 -2.02 -26.40 -6.05
C ASP A 15 -2.11 -25.31 -4.97
N ASP A 16 -2.95 -25.47 -3.95
CA ASP A 16 -3.57 -24.36 -3.17
C ASP A 16 -3.46 -24.53 -1.66
N PHE A 17 -3.07 -23.49 -0.88
CA PHE A 17 -3.42 -23.11 0.53
C PHE A 17 -2.93 -21.53 0.81
N SER A 18 -2.96 -20.46 1.76
CA SER A 18 -3.68 -19.78 2.96
C SER A 18 -4.28 -18.36 2.78
N VAL A 19 -5.18 -18.00 3.73
CA VAL A 19 -5.28 -16.69 4.41
C VAL A 19 -4.82 -16.82 5.87
N LYS A 20 -4.03 -15.86 6.38
CA LYS A 20 -4.01 -15.49 7.80
C LYS A 20 -4.76 -14.17 7.98
N VAL A 21 -5.81 -14.18 8.81
CA VAL A 21 -6.38 -12.95 9.39
C VAL A 21 -5.72 -12.75 10.75
N PHE A 22 -5.45 -11.51 11.14
CA PHE A 22 -4.94 -11.19 12.48
C PHE A 22 -6.07 -11.20 13.51
N ASP A 23 -6.28 -12.38 14.09
CA ASP A 23 -6.98 -12.63 15.35
C ASP A 23 -6.09 -13.60 16.18
N GLU A 24 -6.20 -13.61 17.51
CA GLU A 24 -5.06 -13.86 18.41
C GLU A 24 -4.53 -15.31 18.51
N THR A 25 -5.03 -16.26 17.72
CA THR A 25 -4.69 -17.69 17.87
C THR A 25 -3.65 -18.20 16.87
N MET A 26 -2.42 -18.44 17.35
CA MET A 26 -1.35 -19.09 16.56
C MET A 26 -1.48 -20.62 16.47
N CYS A 27 -1.05 -21.18 15.33
CA CYS A 27 -0.52 -22.54 15.25
C CYS A 27 0.69 -22.59 14.29
N ARG A 28 1.61 -23.55 14.48
CA ARG A 28 2.97 -23.52 13.91
C ARG A 28 3.37 -24.87 13.31
N ARG A 29 3.98 -24.86 12.11
CA ARG A 29 4.65 -26.03 11.48
C ARG A 29 5.75 -25.58 10.51
N HIS A 30 6.65 -26.48 10.12
CA HIS A 30 7.81 -26.21 9.24
C HIS A 30 7.64 -26.92 7.89
N TYR A 31 8.13 -26.31 6.80
CA TYR A 31 8.26 -26.93 5.47
C TYR A 31 9.56 -26.51 4.76
N HIS A 32 9.90 -27.23 3.68
CA HIS A 32 11.20 -27.17 2.99
C HIS A 32 11.24 -26.20 1.80
N SER A 33 12.44 -25.94 1.32
CA SER A 33 12.78 -25.10 0.14
C SER A 33 12.70 -25.87 -1.18
N ASP A 34 12.28 -25.16 -2.23
CA ASP A 34 12.66 -25.39 -3.63
C ASP A 34 12.75 -24.03 -4.36
N GLU A 35 13.48 -23.95 -5.48
CA GLU A 35 14.20 -22.74 -5.89
C GLU A 35 13.42 -21.71 -6.76
N ASP A 36 13.69 -20.43 -6.48
CA ASP A 36 13.67 -19.20 -7.32
C ASP A 36 12.44 -18.77 -8.16
N ALA A 37 11.46 -19.63 -8.47
CA ALA A 37 10.42 -19.27 -9.44
C ALA A 37 9.15 -18.58 -8.86
N ALA A 38 8.77 -18.90 -7.61
CA ALA A 38 7.36 -18.97 -7.22
C ALA A 38 6.79 -17.85 -6.32
N LYS A 39 7.58 -16.80 -5.99
CA LYS A 39 7.20 -15.78 -4.97
C LYS A 39 7.16 -14.35 -5.54
N LYS A 40 6.36 -14.10 -6.59
CA LYS A 40 6.22 -12.76 -7.18
C LYS A 40 5.15 -11.94 -6.45
N LYS A 41 5.31 -10.61 -6.40
CA LYS A 41 4.35 -9.68 -5.79
C LYS A 41 4.17 -8.45 -6.65
N THR A 42 3.07 -7.73 -6.45
CA THR A 42 2.80 -6.48 -7.16
C THR A 42 2.36 -5.41 -6.18
N ILE A 43 3.08 -4.30 -6.10
CA ILE A 43 2.61 -3.12 -5.37
C ILE A 43 1.84 -2.23 -6.34
N PHE A 44 0.74 -1.62 -5.90
CA PHE A 44 -0.11 -0.75 -6.72
C PHE A 44 -0.31 0.64 -6.08
N SER A 45 -0.37 1.69 -6.90
CA SER A 45 -0.96 2.99 -6.58
C SER A 45 -1.82 3.50 -7.75
N ILE A 46 -2.82 4.34 -7.45
CA ILE A 46 -3.84 4.81 -8.42
C ILE A 46 -3.98 6.33 -8.32
N GLU A 47 -3.75 6.99 -9.46
CA GLU A 47 -3.68 8.44 -9.65
C GLU A 47 -4.83 8.89 -10.57
N VAL A 48 -5.52 9.98 -10.20
CA VAL A 48 -6.60 10.57 -10.98
C VAL A 48 -6.06 11.67 -11.88
N MET A 49 -6.11 11.47 -13.20
CA MET A 49 -5.67 12.46 -14.18
C MET A 49 -6.85 13.06 -14.97
N GLU A 50 -6.68 14.29 -15.44
CA GLU A 50 -7.51 14.82 -16.53
C GLU A 50 -7.34 13.97 -17.80
N ASN A 51 -8.35 13.95 -18.68
CA ASN A 51 -8.24 13.32 -20.00
C ASN A 51 -8.25 14.40 -21.10
N GLY A 52 -7.96 14.02 -22.35
CA GLY A 52 -7.86 14.97 -23.47
C GLY A 52 -9.16 15.68 -23.87
N VAL A 53 -10.29 15.34 -23.23
CA VAL A 53 -11.65 15.82 -23.56
C VAL A 53 -12.29 16.57 -22.39
N TRP A 54 -11.98 16.19 -21.15
CA TRP A 54 -12.58 16.72 -19.92
C TRP A 54 -11.51 17.12 -18.90
N ARG A 55 -11.69 18.34 -18.36
CA ARG A 55 -10.89 18.88 -17.26
C ARG A 55 -11.60 18.69 -15.93
N ILE A 56 -10.82 18.37 -14.90
CA ILE A 56 -11.31 18.14 -13.55
C ILE A 56 -11.37 19.50 -12.83
N ARG A 57 -12.53 19.83 -12.26
CA ARG A 57 -12.71 21.08 -11.49
C ARG A 57 -12.21 20.88 -10.05
N TRP A 58 -10.88 20.80 -9.91
CA TRP A 58 -10.23 20.64 -8.61
C TRP A 58 -10.59 21.76 -7.61
N PRO A 59 -10.71 21.47 -6.30
CA PRO A 59 -10.66 20.15 -5.69
C PRO A 59 -11.98 19.37 -5.86
N VAL A 60 -11.94 18.04 -5.80
CA VAL A 60 -13.13 17.18 -5.97
C VAL A 60 -13.31 16.18 -4.83
N GLU A 61 -14.52 16.06 -4.31
CA GLU A 61 -14.93 14.99 -3.40
C GLU A 61 -15.27 13.72 -4.19
N VAL A 62 -14.43 12.69 -4.12
CA VAL A 62 -14.61 11.41 -4.82
C VAL A 62 -15.07 10.32 -3.84
N TYR A 63 -16.11 9.59 -4.24
CA TYR A 63 -16.61 8.42 -3.50
C TYR A 63 -16.95 7.26 -4.44
N GLY A 64 -17.24 6.09 -3.86
CA GLY A 64 -17.51 4.84 -4.58
C GLY A 64 -16.45 3.78 -4.27
N PHE A 65 -16.20 2.87 -5.20
CA PHE A 65 -15.24 1.79 -5.00
C PHE A 65 -14.37 1.45 -6.23
N ILE A 66 -13.21 0.87 -5.93
CA ILE A 66 -12.41 0.07 -6.85
C ILE A 66 -12.30 -1.32 -6.22
N ALA A 67 -12.60 -2.37 -6.97
CA ALA A 67 -12.45 -3.76 -6.54
C ALA A 67 -11.66 -4.55 -7.58
N ALA A 68 -10.74 -5.40 -7.14
CA ALA A 68 -10.21 -6.46 -7.98
C ALA A 68 -11.10 -7.71 -7.88
N ARG A 69 -11.21 -8.46 -8.97
CA ARG A 69 -11.79 -9.79 -9.05
C ARG A 69 -10.81 -10.71 -9.76
N ASP A 70 -10.25 -11.66 -9.03
CA ASP A 70 -9.42 -12.73 -9.61
C ASP A 70 -10.23 -14.03 -9.74
N THR A 71 -9.60 -15.07 -10.29
CA THR A 71 -10.21 -16.38 -10.54
C THR A 71 -10.38 -17.26 -9.31
N VAL A 72 -9.95 -16.82 -8.11
CA VAL A 72 -10.07 -17.61 -6.87
C VAL A 72 -11.53 -17.77 -6.45
N ASP A 73 -12.27 -16.66 -6.44
CA ASP A 73 -13.69 -16.62 -6.04
C ASP A 73 -14.54 -15.62 -6.86
N GLN A 74 -13.92 -14.85 -7.76
CA GLN A 74 -14.51 -13.74 -8.52
C GLN A 74 -15.22 -12.66 -7.68
N ASN A 75 -15.09 -12.65 -6.36
CA ASN A 75 -15.69 -11.68 -5.45
C ASN A 75 -15.00 -10.32 -5.54
N ARG A 76 -15.67 -9.26 -5.08
CA ARG A 76 -15.08 -7.92 -4.95
C ARG A 76 -14.07 -7.90 -3.81
N ASN A 77 -12.79 -7.95 -4.15
CA ASN A 77 -11.71 -7.65 -3.23
C ASN A 77 -11.46 -6.13 -3.26
N LEU A 78 -11.99 -5.40 -2.27
CA LEU A 78 -12.04 -3.93 -2.27
C LEU A 78 -10.64 -3.33 -2.11
N LEU A 79 -10.32 -2.36 -2.96
CA LEU A 79 -9.03 -1.64 -3.01
C LEU A 79 -9.18 -0.17 -2.65
N PHE A 80 -10.33 0.40 -2.98
CA PHE A 80 -10.81 1.68 -2.52
C PHE A 80 -12.30 1.50 -2.22
N ASN A 81 -12.78 2.05 -1.10
CA ASN A 81 -14.19 2.03 -0.75
C ASN A 81 -14.49 3.24 0.15
N ARG A 82 -15.25 4.21 -0.38
CA ARG A 82 -15.64 5.45 0.30
C ARG A 82 -17.12 5.74 0.04
N THR A 83 -17.85 6.18 1.06
CA THR A 83 -19.30 6.44 0.94
C THR A 83 -19.56 7.91 0.57
N ARG A 84 -20.77 8.27 0.14
CA ARG A 84 -21.12 9.68 -0.12
C ARG A 84 -20.96 10.59 1.12
N ASN A 85 -21.12 10.00 2.30
CA ASN A 85 -20.99 10.70 3.59
C ASN A 85 -19.53 10.78 4.09
N ASP A 86 -18.64 9.99 3.49
CA ASP A 86 -17.21 9.91 3.76
C ASP A 86 -16.45 9.82 2.42
N PRO A 87 -16.45 10.89 1.61
CA PRO A 87 -15.71 10.96 0.36
C PRO A 87 -14.23 11.29 0.62
N GLN A 88 -13.34 10.89 -0.27
CA GLN A 88 -11.98 11.42 -0.27
C GLN A 88 -11.95 12.74 -1.06
N MET A 89 -11.42 13.80 -0.44
CA MET A 89 -11.06 15.02 -1.17
C MET A 89 -9.77 14.77 -1.97
N LEU A 90 -9.80 15.04 -3.27
CA LEU A 90 -8.63 15.02 -4.15
C LEU A 90 -8.32 16.43 -4.67
N THR A 91 -7.04 16.72 -4.90
CA THR A 91 -6.57 18.02 -5.37
C THR A 91 -5.64 17.87 -6.58
N GLN A 92 -5.29 18.97 -7.25
CA GLN A 92 -4.32 18.92 -8.34
C GLN A 92 -2.89 18.59 -7.84
N GLN A 93 -2.62 18.82 -6.55
CA GLN A 93 -1.34 18.60 -5.88
C GLN A 93 -1.27 17.20 -5.24
N ASP A 94 -2.40 16.63 -4.82
CA ASP A 94 -2.54 15.24 -4.36
C ASP A 94 -3.77 14.60 -5.05
N PRO A 95 -3.59 14.03 -6.26
CA PRO A 95 -4.63 13.37 -7.03
C PRO A 95 -4.73 11.85 -6.75
N PHE A 96 -4.10 11.34 -5.69
CA PHE A 96 -4.00 9.90 -5.43
C PHE A 96 -5.17 9.39 -4.59
N LEU A 97 -5.74 8.25 -4.99
CA LEU A 97 -6.74 7.56 -4.17
C LEU A 97 -6.07 6.93 -2.95
N GLN A 98 -6.67 7.09 -1.77
CA GLN A 98 -6.19 6.51 -0.52
C GLN A 98 -6.69 5.05 -0.43
N LEU A 99 -5.96 4.16 -1.10
CA LEU A 99 -6.33 2.76 -1.27
C LEU A 99 -6.33 2.04 0.08
N THR A 100 -7.42 1.37 0.45
CA THR A 100 -7.58 0.68 1.75
C THR A 100 -6.75 -0.59 1.86
N GLY A 101 -6.28 -1.11 0.72
CA GLY A 101 -5.68 -2.44 0.60
C GLY A 101 -6.74 -3.55 0.54
N PRO A 102 -6.40 -4.71 -0.07
CA PRO A 102 -7.33 -5.80 -0.28
C PRO A 102 -7.56 -6.63 1.00
N CYS A 103 -8.79 -7.10 1.18
CA CYS A 103 -9.19 -7.90 2.35
C CYS A 103 -8.63 -9.34 2.33
N ARG A 104 -8.20 -9.82 1.15
CA ARG A 104 -7.50 -11.11 0.95
C ARG A 104 -6.39 -10.93 -0.09
N PRO A 105 -5.41 -11.84 -0.22
CA PRO A 105 -4.52 -11.87 -1.38
C PRO A 105 -5.29 -11.79 -2.69
N ILE A 106 -4.94 -10.85 -3.58
CA ILE A 106 -5.35 -10.87 -4.99
C ILE A 106 -4.37 -11.77 -5.74
N LEU A 107 -4.87 -12.62 -6.63
CA LEU A 107 -4.09 -13.66 -7.31
C LEU A 107 -3.89 -13.36 -8.82
N LEU A 108 -2.69 -12.89 -9.18
CA LEU A 108 -2.30 -12.61 -10.57
C LEU A 108 -1.84 -13.87 -11.35
N ILE A 109 -2.59 -15.00 -11.27
CA ILE A 109 -2.39 -16.19 -12.14
C ILE A 109 -3.15 -16.05 -13.46
N ASP A 110 -4.35 -15.48 -13.40
CA ASP A 110 -5.19 -15.20 -14.56
C ASP A 110 -5.31 -13.68 -14.76
N PRO A 111 -5.92 -13.20 -15.85
CA PRO A 111 -6.28 -11.79 -15.97
C PRO A 111 -7.21 -11.37 -14.82
N VAL A 112 -6.84 -10.31 -14.09
CA VAL A 112 -7.62 -9.81 -12.94
C VAL A 112 -8.52 -8.66 -13.39
N ASP A 113 -9.81 -8.80 -13.11
CA ASP A 113 -10.86 -7.87 -13.53
C ASP A 113 -10.99 -6.74 -12.48
N PHE A 114 -10.55 -5.52 -12.81
CA PHE A 114 -10.71 -4.36 -11.94
C PHE A 114 -12.06 -3.70 -12.21
N GLU A 115 -13.00 -3.85 -11.28
CA GLU A 115 -14.31 -3.23 -11.32
C GLU A 115 -14.30 -1.87 -10.61
N ILE A 116 -14.59 -0.81 -11.35
CA ILE A 116 -14.47 0.58 -10.91
C ILE A 116 -15.83 1.26 -10.98
N GLN A 117 -16.27 1.84 -9.87
CA GLN A 117 -17.47 2.66 -9.77
C GLN A 117 -17.18 3.85 -8.86
N LEU A 118 -16.64 4.93 -9.47
CA LEU A 118 -16.31 6.19 -8.81
C LEU A 118 -17.28 7.30 -9.26
N LYS A 119 -17.60 8.19 -8.33
CA LYS A 119 -18.42 9.39 -8.52
C LYS A 119 -17.74 10.62 -7.93
N VAL A 120 -17.99 11.78 -8.53
CA VAL A 120 -17.79 13.08 -7.87
C VAL A 120 -19.09 13.44 -7.17
N LYS A 121 -19.00 13.92 -5.94
CA LYS A 121 -20.13 14.33 -5.11
C LYS A 121 -20.60 15.74 -5.49
N GLY A 122 -21.89 15.88 -5.81
CA GLY A 122 -22.57 17.17 -5.98
C GLY A 122 -23.13 17.72 -4.67
N THR A 123 -23.85 18.85 -4.69
CA THR A 123 -24.47 19.37 -3.46
C THR A 123 -25.65 18.48 -3.04
N THR A 124 -26.36 17.89 -4.01
CA THR A 124 -27.40 16.87 -3.82
C THR A 124 -27.03 15.55 -4.51
N GLU A 125 -27.65 14.43 -4.12
CA GLU A 125 -27.38 13.12 -4.75
C GLU A 125 -27.73 13.09 -6.25
N SER A 126 -28.68 13.92 -6.66
CA SER A 126 -29.07 14.16 -8.06
C SER A 126 -28.02 14.92 -8.89
N GLU A 127 -27.03 15.55 -8.24
CA GLU A 127 -25.90 16.24 -8.88
C GLU A 127 -24.62 15.39 -8.89
N ASP A 128 -24.64 14.16 -8.36
CA ASP A 128 -23.45 13.31 -8.32
C ASP A 128 -23.09 12.79 -9.72
N GLU A 129 -21.99 13.29 -10.28
CA GLU A 129 -21.51 12.86 -11.59
C GLU A 129 -20.72 11.54 -11.52
N THR A 130 -21.07 10.57 -12.36
CA THR A 130 -20.30 9.33 -12.54
C THR A 130 -18.94 9.63 -13.15
N PHE A 131 -17.89 9.53 -12.33
CA PHE A 131 -16.51 9.87 -12.71
C PHE A 131 -15.90 8.78 -13.58
N MET A 132 -16.00 7.52 -13.13
CA MET A 132 -15.64 6.32 -13.89
C MET A 132 -16.52 5.14 -13.46
N ALA A 133 -17.14 4.45 -14.43
CA ALA A 133 -17.97 3.26 -14.19
C ALA A 133 -17.68 2.21 -15.27
N GLN A 134 -16.59 1.46 -15.10
CA GLN A 134 -16.01 0.55 -16.10
C GLN A 134 -15.39 -0.69 -15.45
N ARG A 135 -15.06 -1.69 -16.27
CA ARG A 135 -14.18 -2.79 -15.90
C ARG A 135 -12.94 -2.79 -16.79
N PHE A 136 -11.80 -3.12 -16.21
CA PHE A 136 -10.53 -3.20 -16.93
C PHE A 136 -9.81 -4.51 -16.58
N GLU A 137 -9.46 -5.26 -17.61
CA GLU A 137 -8.69 -6.48 -17.47
C GLU A 137 -7.19 -6.16 -17.25
N TYR A 138 -6.64 -6.65 -16.14
CA TYR A 138 -5.21 -6.66 -15.86
C TYR A 138 -4.62 -8.02 -16.27
N GLY A 139 -4.41 -8.18 -17.58
CA GLY A 139 -3.83 -9.38 -18.18
C GLY A 139 -2.38 -9.70 -17.75
N HIS A 140 -1.92 -10.89 -18.11
CA HIS A 140 -0.65 -11.44 -17.61
C HIS A 140 0.62 -10.80 -18.21
N GLY A 141 1.74 -10.93 -17.49
CA GLY A 141 3.09 -10.72 -18.03
C GLY A 141 3.60 -9.28 -18.19
N PHE A 142 2.86 -8.25 -17.77
CA PHE A 142 3.30 -6.87 -17.94
C PHE A 142 4.24 -6.38 -16.82
N GLY A 143 5.52 -6.19 -17.19
CA GLY A 143 6.56 -5.62 -16.33
C GLY A 143 7.80 -6.52 -16.23
N GLN A 144 8.99 -5.91 -16.21
CA GLN A 144 10.21 -6.55 -15.71
C GLN A 144 10.20 -6.48 -14.17
N SER A 145 10.86 -7.42 -13.48
CA SER A 145 11.01 -7.31 -12.01
C SER A 145 11.82 -6.06 -11.65
N GLY A 146 11.51 -5.43 -10.52
CA GLY A 146 12.16 -4.18 -10.09
C GLY A 146 11.78 -2.93 -10.93
N HIS A 147 10.77 -3.01 -11.80
CA HIS A 147 10.36 -1.89 -12.64
C HIS A 147 8.90 -1.46 -12.44
N LEU A 148 8.69 -0.14 -12.35
CA LEU A 148 7.39 0.52 -12.27
C LEU A 148 6.69 0.55 -13.65
N ALA A 149 5.86 -0.46 -13.90
CA ALA A 149 4.87 -0.44 -14.97
C ALA A 149 3.84 0.67 -14.71
N ARG A 150 3.37 1.33 -15.77
CA ARG A 150 2.35 2.39 -15.69
C ARG A 150 1.29 2.16 -16.77
N ARG A 151 0.02 2.17 -16.38
CA ARG A 151 -1.15 1.88 -17.24
C ARG A 151 -2.16 3.00 -17.09
N CYS A 152 -2.60 3.59 -18.19
CA CYS A 152 -3.69 4.57 -18.21
C CYS A 152 -5.00 3.88 -18.62
N TRP A 153 -6.05 4.12 -17.85
CA TRP A 153 -7.41 3.64 -18.09
C TRP A 153 -8.32 4.85 -18.34
N GLU A 154 -8.66 5.05 -19.61
CA GLU A 154 -9.43 6.21 -20.06
C GLU A 154 -10.92 6.04 -19.75
N GLY A 155 -11.37 6.78 -18.74
CA GLY A 155 -12.79 6.93 -18.41
C GLY A 155 -13.40 8.11 -19.14
N LYS A 156 -14.73 8.23 -19.04
CA LYS A 156 -15.49 9.28 -19.72
C LYS A 156 -15.05 10.69 -19.29
N PHE A 157 -14.79 10.91 -17.99
CA PHE A 157 -14.51 12.23 -17.43
C PHE A 157 -13.12 12.38 -16.78
N CYS A 158 -12.40 11.28 -16.56
CA CYS A 158 -11.04 11.25 -16.04
C CYS A 158 -10.29 10.03 -16.60
N THR A 159 -8.97 10.04 -16.47
CA THR A 159 -8.12 8.87 -16.73
C THR A 159 -7.53 8.40 -15.41
N LEU A 160 -7.74 7.13 -15.06
CA LEU A 160 -7.01 6.54 -13.93
C LEU A 160 -5.66 6.03 -14.41
N LYS A 161 -4.59 6.56 -13.83
CA LYS A 161 -3.23 6.08 -14.04
C LYS A 161 -2.87 5.15 -12.89
N ILE A 162 -2.73 3.88 -13.22
CA ILE A 162 -2.28 2.84 -12.28
C ILE A 162 -0.78 2.66 -12.46
N THR A 163 -0.03 2.83 -11.39
CA THR A 163 1.37 2.44 -11.32
C THR A 163 1.48 1.11 -10.57
N SER A 164 2.23 0.16 -11.12
CA SER A 164 2.46 -1.13 -10.50
C SER A 164 3.92 -1.56 -10.57
N ALA A 165 4.47 -2.09 -9.48
CA ALA A 165 5.83 -2.63 -9.41
C ALA A 165 5.78 -4.14 -9.22
N LEU A 166 6.34 -4.92 -10.15
CA LEU A 166 6.50 -6.37 -10.02
C LEU A 166 7.79 -6.66 -9.23
N LEU A 167 7.66 -7.43 -8.15
CA LEU A 167 8.76 -7.86 -7.29
C LEU A 167 8.95 -9.37 -7.36
N GLY A 168 10.20 -9.83 -7.40
CA GLY A 168 10.63 -11.23 -7.30
C GLY A 168 10.99 -11.61 -5.87
N CYS A 169 10.88 -12.92 -5.56
CA CYS A 169 11.27 -13.54 -4.28
C CYS A 169 10.92 -12.73 -3.01
N ALA A 170 9.76 -12.07 -3.00
CA ALA A 170 9.55 -10.98 -2.04
C ALA A 170 8.93 -11.45 -0.71
N VAL A 171 9.41 -10.90 0.40
CA VAL A 171 8.85 -11.06 1.76
C VAL A 171 7.91 -9.90 2.10
N ALA A 172 7.06 -10.05 3.12
CA ALA A 172 6.34 -8.92 3.70
C ALA A 172 7.09 -8.41 4.94
N ALA A 173 7.28 -7.09 4.96
CA ALA A 173 7.76 -6.34 6.10
C ALA A 173 6.56 -5.62 6.72
N THR A 174 6.22 -5.98 7.96
CA THR A 174 5.21 -5.28 8.75
C THR A 174 5.94 -4.42 9.77
N ILE A 175 5.85 -3.10 9.65
CA ILE A 175 6.24 -2.18 10.72
C ILE A 175 5.22 -2.38 11.85
N ILE A 176 5.61 -3.13 12.88
CA ILE A 176 4.79 -3.47 14.04
C ILE A 176 4.66 -2.24 14.94
N SER A 177 5.74 -1.49 15.10
CA SER A 177 5.77 -0.27 15.90
C SER A 177 6.76 0.76 15.37
N ALA A 178 6.50 2.01 15.75
CA ALA A 178 7.28 3.20 15.47
C ALA A 178 7.19 4.06 16.73
N ASP A 179 8.21 3.99 17.60
CA ASP A 179 8.10 4.44 18.99
C ASP A 179 9.21 5.44 19.33
N VAL A 180 8.86 6.59 19.91
CA VAL A 180 9.83 7.56 20.45
C VAL A 180 10.37 7.02 21.77
N ILE A 181 11.57 6.43 21.75
CA ILE A 181 12.19 5.76 22.91
C ILE A 181 13.11 6.68 23.73
N GLU A 182 13.58 7.79 23.14
CA GLU A 182 14.41 8.79 23.81
C GLU A 182 14.05 10.18 23.31
N GLY A 183 14.09 11.19 24.18
CA GLY A 183 13.69 12.56 23.85
C GLY A 183 12.17 12.70 23.68
N SER A 184 11.73 13.65 22.85
CA SER A 184 10.32 13.92 22.57
C SER A 184 10.15 14.52 21.18
N TRP A 185 9.05 14.22 20.49
CA TRP A 185 8.71 14.91 19.25
C TRP A 185 8.21 16.34 19.55
N PRO A 186 8.60 17.39 18.80
CA PRO A 186 8.13 18.76 19.05
C PRO A 186 6.66 18.95 18.67
N ASP A 187 5.86 19.57 19.55
CA ASP A 187 4.41 19.78 19.39
C ASP A 187 4.02 20.57 18.12
N ASP A 188 4.95 21.33 17.54
CA ASP A 188 4.75 22.17 16.35
C ASP A 188 5.34 21.58 15.06
N CYS A 189 6.01 20.42 15.13
CA CYS A 189 6.60 19.74 13.98
C CYS A 189 5.65 18.72 13.36
N GLY A 190 5.39 18.87 12.07
CA GLY A 190 4.82 17.81 11.24
C GLY A 190 5.82 16.67 11.03
N GLY A 191 5.31 15.51 10.61
CA GLY A 191 6.12 14.29 10.49
C GLY A 191 5.67 13.39 9.34
N ARG A 192 6.65 12.78 8.69
CA ARG A 192 6.47 11.82 7.59
C ARG A 192 7.33 10.60 7.85
N VAL A 193 6.73 9.42 7.72
CA VAL A 193 7.40 8.12 7.76
C VAL A 193 7.22 7.47 6.40
N VAL A 194 8.33 7.16 5.74
CA VAL A 194 8.35 6.43 4.48
C VAL A 194 9.16 5.16 4.58
N SER A 195 8.87 4.24 3.67
CA SER A 195 9.74 3.12 3.37
C SER A 195 10.08 3.11 1.89
N CYS A 196 11.30 2.72 1.56
CA CYS A 196 11.78 2.55 0.20
C CYS A 196 12.49 1.20 0.13
N THR A 197 12.35 0.49 -0.99
CA THR A 197 13.02 -0.79 -1.25
C THR A 197 13.96 -0.56 -2.42
N ALA A 198 15.25 -0.88 -2.31
CA ALA A 198 16.22 -0.45 -3.31
C ALA A 198 15.94 -0.94 -4.76
N GLY A 199 15.21 -2.06 -4.93
CA GLY A 199 14.64 -2.49 -6.21
C GLY A 199 13.39 -1.74 -6.72
N ILE A 200 12.92 -0.67 -6.05
CA ILE A 200 11.84 0.22 -6.54
C ILE A 200 12.20 1.68 -6.23
N ASP A 201 12.32 2.48 -7.28
CA ASP A 201 12.48 3.95 -7.21
C ASP A 201 11.14 4.66 -6.90
N ALA A 202 10.61 4.45 -5.68
CA ALA A 202 9.42 5.12 -5.14
C ALA A 202 9.33 5.05 -3.60
N ASP A 203 8.92 6.14 -2.97
CA ASP A 203 8.57 6.19 -1.54
C ASP A 203 7.19 5.57 -1.27
N PHE A 204 7.15 4.53 -0.44
CA PHE A 204 5.92 4.01 0.17
C PHE A 204 5.65 4.76 1.48
N VAL A 205 4.72 5.72 1.41
CA VAL A 205 4.33 6.53 2.57
C VAL A 205 3.53 5.69 3.55
N LEU A 206 4.02 5.62 4.79
CA LEU A 206 3.43 4.88 5.91
C LEU A 206 2.63 5.79 6.84
N LEU A 207 3.08 7.04 6.94
CA LEU A 207 2.40 8.15 7.62
C LEU A 207 2.88 9.47 7.04
N ASP A 208 1.97 10.43 6.89
CA ASP A 208 2.27 11.84 6.63
C ASP A 208 1.24 12.68 7.39
N SER A 209 1.68 13.61 8.25
CA SER A 209 0.78 14.47 9.02
C SER A 209 0.22 15.64 8.18
N GLY A 210 0.84 15.93 7.02
CA GLY A 210 0.49 17.07 6.17
C GLY A 210 0.71 18.41 6.89
N ASP A 211 -0.19 19.37 6.71
CA ASP A 211 -0.11 20.68 7.36
C ASP A 211 -0.31 20.65 8.88
N GLY A 212 -0.57 19.48 9.47
CA GLY A 212 -0.75 19.27 10.91
C GLY A 212 0.52 18.74 11.62
N PRO A 213 0.62 18.88 12.95
CA PRO A 213 1.70 18.28 13.74
C PRO A 213 1.61 16.75 13.73
N MET A 214 2.73 16.09 14.01
CA MET A 214 2.78 14.64 14.20
C MET A 214 1.98 14.24 15.46
N HIS A 215 1.06 13.28 15.35
CA HIS A 215 0.44 12.68 16.54
C HIS A 215 1.39 11.63 17.12
N VAL A 216 1.82 11.85 18.36
CA VAL A 216 2.57 10.88 19.15
C VAL A 216 1.78 10.64 20.43
N ASP A 217 1.47 9.37 20.70
CA ASP A 217 0.68 8.97 21.86
C ASP A 217 1.50 9.12 23.16
N PRO A 218 0.88 9.22 24.36
CA PRO A 218 1.60 9.47 25.61
C PRO A 218 2.67 8.43 25.98
N ASP A 219 2.57 7.21 25.45
CA ASP A 219 3.55 6.13 25.58
C ASP A 219 4.68 6.20 24.53
N GLY A 220 4.75 7.27 23.73
CA GLY A 220 5.73 7.50 22.68
C GLY A 220 5.36 6.92 21.31
N HIS A 221 4.21 6.26 21.16
CA HIS A 221 3.85 5.55 19.94
C HIS A 221 3.43 6.49 18.79
N ILE A 222 3.87 6.18 17.56
CA ILE A 222 3.52 6.89 16.33
C ILE A 222 2.54 6.01 15.53
N SER A 223 1.25 6.35 15.60
CA SER A 223 0.17 5.64 14.91
C SER A 223 0.28 5.75 13.37
N LEU A 224 0.92 4.76 12.73
CA LEU A 224 1.09 4.69 11.28
C LEU A 224 -0.25 4.44 10.54
N ARG A 225 -0.45 5.08 9.38
CA ARG A 225 -1.60 4.83 8.49
C ARG A 225 -1.48 3.52 7.72
N ARG A 226 -0.26 3.03 7.48
CA ARG A 226 0.06 1.75 6.82
C ARG A 226 1.26 1.10 7.51
N GLY A 227 1.13 -0.17 7.87
CA GLY A 227 2.25 -0.95 8.43
C GLY A 227 2.94 -1.90 7.44
N VAL A 228 2.30 -2.27 6.31
CA VAL A 228 2.77 -3.41 5.48
C VAL A 228 3.41 -2.97 4.17
N VAL A 229 4.64 -3.42 3.95
CA VAL A 229 5.49 -3.21 2.77
C VAL A 229 5.90 -4.58 2.21
N CYS A 230 6.31 -4.65 0.93
CA CYS A 230 6.94 -5.85 0.38
C CYS A 230 8.28 -5.52 -0.27
N VAL A 231 9.23 -6.44 -0.10
CA VAL A 231 10.67 -6.24 -0.35
C VAL A 231 11.18 -7.51 -1.01
N GLU A 232 11.93 -7.42 -2.12
CA GLU A 232 12.64 -8.58 -2.66
C GLU A 232 13.64 -9.10 -1.61
N HIS A 233 13.81 -10.43 -1.48
CA HIS A 233 14.60 -11.02 -0.39
C HIS A 233 16.06 -10.52 -0.31
N ASP A 234 16.68 -10.27 -1.46
CA ASP A 234 18.10 -9.90 -1.55
C ASP A 234 18.34 -8.37 -1.54
N GLU A 235 17.25 -7.59 -1.58
CA GLU A 235 17.24 -6.12 -1.55
C GLU A 235 17.24 -5.56 -0.12
N ILE A 236 17.35 -4.24 0.04
CA ILE A 236 17.29 -3.56 1.34
C ILE A 236 15.98 -2.79 1.48
N LEU A 237 15.32 -2.96 2.64
CA LEU A 237 14.26 -2.08 3.11
C LEU A 237 14.88 -0.90 3.87
N THR A 238 14.78 0.30 3.32
CA THR A 238 15.04 1.54 4.07
C THR A 238 13.73 2.02 4.69
N VAL A 239 13.74 2.36 5.98
CA VAL A 239 12.68 3.15 6.62
C VAL A 239 13.27 4.50 7.00
N SER A 240 12.64 5.58 6.54
CA SER A 240 13.04 6.96 6.82
C SER A 240 11.95 7.68 7.60
N VAL A 241 12.37 8.49 8.57
CA VAL A 241 11.51 9.42 9.31
C VAL A 241 12.03 10.83 9.12
N GLU A 242 11.11 11.72 8.78
CA GLU A 242 11.33 13.13 8.49
C GLU A 242 10.46 13.95 9.44
N ALA A 243 11.06 14.95 10.08
CA ALA A 243 10.36 15.98 10.83
C ALA A 243 10.46 17.30 10.07
N TYR A 244 9.35 18.03 9.98
CA TYR A 244 9.28 19.25 9.19
C TYR A 244 8.47 20.34 9.87
N SER A 245 8.81 21.58 9.50
CA SER A 245 8.19 22.82 9.93
C SER A 245 7.74 23.62 8.70
N LYS A 246 7.22 24.82 8.91
CA LYS A 246 6.85 25.74 7.83
C LYS A 246 8.05 26.19 6.98
N ASP A 247 9.26 26.08 7.51
CA ASP A 247 10.51 26.39 6.81
C ASP A 247 11.10 25.17 6.07
N GLY A 248 10.43 24.02 6.12
CA GLY A 248 10.83 22.76 5.47
C GLY A 248 11.26 21.68 6.46
N VAL A 249 11.94 20.65 5.94
CA VAL A 249 12.46 19.51 6.72
C VAL A 249 13.53 20.00 7.70
N SER A 250 13.25 19.86 9.00
CA SER A 250 14.11 20.29 10.10
C SER A 250 15.06 19.19 10.57
N ALA A 251 14.64 17.93 10.50
CA ALA A 251 15.49 16.76 10.73
C ALA A 251 15.02 15.58 9.88
N ALA A 252 15.95 14.72 9.45
CA ALA A 252 15.63 13.48 8.76
C ALA A 252 16.64 12.40 9.15
N ALA A 253 16.17 11.18 9.36
CA ALA A 253 16.97 10.02 9.71
C ALA A 253 16.40 8.76 9.06
N ARG A 254 17.26 7.78 8.77
CA ARG A 254 16.87 6.52 8.12
C ARG A 254 17.60 5.33 8.74
N VAL A 255 16.95 4.17 8.66
CA VAL A 255 17.50 2.89 9.08
C VAL A 255 17.26 1.83 8.00
N GLU A 256 18.25 0.98 7.79
CA GLU A 256 18.24 -0.07 6.78
C GLU A 256 18.01 -1.43 7.44
N PHE A 257 17.10 -2.21 6.87
CA PHE A 257 16.80 -3.57 7.28
C PHE A 257 17.07 -4.55 6.15
N ARG A 258 17.80 -5.62 6.47
CA ARG A 258 17.89 -6.80 5.61
C ARG A 258 16.62 -7.66 5.78
N PRO A 259 15.99 -8.10 4.68
CA PRO A 259 14.89 -9.05 4.70
C PRO A 259 15.18 -10.34 5.46
N LYS A 260 14.10 -11.00 5.88
CA LYS A 260 14.08 -12.30 6.54
C LYS A 260 12.80 -13.05 6.16
N ASP A 261 12.82 -14.36 6.26
CA ASP A 261 11.61 -15.19 6.13
C ASP A 261 10.65 -15.07 7.34
N SER A 262 11.17 -14.71 8.52
CA SER A 262 10.41 -14.63 9.77
C SER A 262 11.13 -13.83 10.86
N LEU A 263 10.51 -13.76 12.06
CA LEU A 263 10.98 -13.02 13.24
C LEU A 263 10.97 -11.49 13.04
N THR A 264 11.49 -10.74 14.00
CA THR A 264 11.60 -9.29 13.94
C THR A 264 13.02 -8.82 13.57
N SER A 265 13.12 -7.59 13.07
CA SER A 265 14.31 -6.74 13.10
C SER A 265 13.95 -5.48 13.90
N ILE A 266 14.92 -4.92 14.62
CA ILE A 266 14.77 -3.66 15.36
C ILE A 266 15.83 -2.70 14.84
N GLY A 267 15.45 -1.44 14.65
CA GLY A 267 16.33 -0.38 14.13
C GLY A 267 15.92 0.97 14.67
N THR A 268 16.85 1.93 14.71
CA THR A 268 16.64 3.23 15.36
C THR A 268 17.08 4.40 14.48
N CYS A 269 16.24 5.41 14.37
CA CYS A 269 16.50 6.68 13.71
C CYS A 269 16.65 7.78 14.76
N ASN A 270 17.81 8.44 14.82
CA ASN A 270 18.04 9.58 15.72
C ASN A 270 17.89 10.89 14.93
N LEU A 271 16.95 11.74 15.36
CA LEU A 271 16.62 13.04 14.75
C LEU A 271 17.30 14.22 15.48
N GLY A 272 18.27 13.97 16.35
CA GLY A 272 18.93 14.96 17.20
C GLY A 272 18.09 15.38 18.42
N PHE A 273 16.77 15.58 18.25
CA PHE A 273 15.84 15.88 19.35
C PHE A 273 15.18 14.64 19.97
N CYS A 274 15.06 13.54 19.22
CA CYS A 274 14.55 12.26 19.72
C CYS A 274 15.17 11.06 18.98
N THR A 275 15.02 9.86 19.57
CA THR A 275 15.31 8.58 18.92
C THR A 275 14.01 7.83 18.68
N VAL A 276 13.69 7.55 17.41
CA VAL A 276 12.55 6.71 17.00
C VAL A 276 13.03 5.28 16.76
N MET A 277 12.44 4.31 17.44
CA MET A 277 12.63 2.88 17.21
C MET A 277 11.57 2.35 16.24
N PHE A 278 12.01 1.55 15.27
CA PHE A 278 11.13 0.78 14.39
C PHE A 278 11.30 -0.71 14.65
N ILE A 279 10.19 -1.41 14.92
CA ILE A 279 10.15 -2.87 14.99
C ILE A 279 9.51 -3.40 13.70
N VAL A 280 10.28 -4.14 12.90
CA VAL A 280 9.82 -4.73 11.65
C VAL A 280 9.64 -6.23 11.82
N GLY A 281 8.39 -6.70 11.80
CA GLY A 281 8.03 -8.10 11.69
C GLY A 281 8.14 -8.59 10.25
N TRP A 282 8.87 -9.68 10.06
CA TRP A 282 9.09 -10.30 8.77
C TRP A 282 8.18 -11.52 8.61
N SER A 283 7.70 -11.71 7.39
CA SER A 283 7.02 -12.96 7.03
C SER A 283 7.22 -13.29 5.56
N LEU A 284 7.57 -14.55 5.30
CA LEU A 284 7.08 -15.24 4.12
C LEU A 284 5.56 -15.12 4.13
N THR A 285 5.05 -14.42 3.12
CA THR A 285 3.62 -14.38 2.85
C THR A 285 3.22 -15.70 2.24
N ALA A 286 2.02 -16.17 2.61
CA ALA A 286 1.45 -17.41 2.13
C ALA A 286 1.71 -17.62 0.65
N THR A 287 2.20 -18.81 0.31
CA THR A 287 2.24 -19.26 -1.08
C THR A 287 0.80 -19.58 -1.51
N LYS A 288 0.63 -20.18 -2.68
CA LYS A 288 -0.54 -21.01 -2.95
C LYS A 288 -0.46 -22.34 -2.14
N PHE A 289 0.11 -22.41 -0.93
CA PHE A 289 0.30 -23.65 -0.15
C PHE A 289 0.20 -23.51 1.41
N ASP A 290 -0.83 -22.79 1.89
CA ASP A 290 -1.29 -22.62 3.30
C ASP A 290 -2.83 -22.69 3.93
N LEU A 291 -4.19 -22.55 3.61
CA LEU A 291 -5.44 -22.55 2.65
C LEU A 291 -6.24 -23.83 2.30
N LYS A 292 -6.53 -24.05 0.98
CA LYS A 292 -7.61 -24.77 0.28
C LYS A 292 -8.54 -25.39 1.28
N TYR A 293 -9.70 -24.77 1.45
CA TYR A 293 -10.73 -25.27 2.36
C TYR A 293 -11.26 -26.62 1.82
N ASP A 294 -10.48 -27.67 2.06
CA ASP A 294 -10.88 -29.05 2.02
C ASP A 294 -11.85 -29.24 3.18
N GLY A 295 -13.11 -28.92 2.90
CA GLY A 295 -14.20 -28.95 3.85
C GLY A 295 -14.64 -30.38 4.15
N CYS A 296 -14.03 -30.95 5.19
CA CYS A 296 -14.23 -32.29 5.76
C CYS A 296 -13.46 -33.43 5.06
#